data_AF-A0A7W8YYV9-F1
#
_entry.id   AF-A0A7W8YYV9-F1
#
_cell.length_a   1.000
_cell.length_b   1.000
_cell.length_c   1.000
_cell.angle_alpha   90.00
_cell.angle_beta   90.00
_cell.angle_gamma   90.00
#
_symmetry.space_group_name_H-M   'P 1'
#
loop_
_entity.id
_entity.type
_entity.pdbx_description
1 polymer ?
#
loop_
_entity_poly.entity_id
_entity_poly.type
_entity_poly.pdbx_seq_one_letter_code
_entity_poly.pdbx_strand_id
1 'polypeptide(L)'
;DDGDAVTLSFSDDDNCRTVLTKLAEQFKTEFWFDGKIIHFTKQGRATGLKFAYGHGKGLYEVNATTPDDFQLITKLYYFGGSKNLPVGYRKNASGVASRKLLGASRFIQADAETIKKFGVIERSKTFAEIFPEREGVISALGSKPTIVVDSSLDFDIEAQKLPGITAKISFTTGKLAGYEFEINNYKAASKAIEFNVSKDETAFGAEGLPNQYLKPAVGDKYFLYDIQLPAAYVAAAEARLNAKALALLNDSKQKPVKCEVVCSPAYIEQNNLFDIRIGDFVTISSPVLNGEVNIRIVGLTIDQQDPRKITLELADQVTISSIIKSIIEQDNIKNVVNLNQLYDVNRARRNTRTVSELKNYIVDPEGNYYTEKIRAGSIETLYFSNGAKATNFSLRGISFDANAAGDPAVFTISAGQLVHFALDIPGVGFTWNMAARTFTGLLPASSYYVYARVSRS
;
A
#
# COMPACT_ATOMS: atom_id res chain seq x y z
N ASP A 1 20.26 -2.46 -18.95
CA ASP A 1 18.94 -2.51 -18.32
C ASP A 1 19.05 -1.99 -16.90
N ASP A 2 18.86 -0.69 -16.73
CA ASP A 2 18.67 -0.12 -15.41
C ASP A 2 17.23 -0.45 -14.97
N GLY A 3 17.09 -1.24 -13.91
CA GLY A 3 15.78 -1.63 -13.38
C GLY A 3 14.98 -0.40 -12.90
N ASP A 4 13.67 -0.58 -12.76
CA ASP A 4 12.78 0.48 -12.28
C ASP A 4 13.24 1.01 -10.92
N ALA A 5 13.40 2.33 -10.81
CA ALA A 5 13.77 2.98 -9.57
C ALA A 5 12.63 2.83 -8.54
N VAL A 6 12.98 2.36 -7.34
CA VAL A 6 12.02 2.18 -6.25
C VAL A 6 12.35 3.14 -5.11
N THR A 7 11.36 3.92 -4.68
CA THR A 7 11.43 4.68 -3.43
C THR A 7 11.08 3.77 -2.26
N LEU A 8 11.99 3.64 -1.30
CA LEU A 8 11.76 2.95 -0.03
C LEU A 8 11.79 3.95 1.10
N SER A 9 10.87 3.79 2.06
CA SER A 9 10.81 4.59 3.28
C SER A 9 11.18 3.70 4.47
N PHE A 10 12.06 4.22 5.32
CA PHE A 10 12.49 3.59 6.56
C PHE A 10 12.04 4.44 7.73
N SER A 11 11.70 3.81 8.85
CA SER A 11 11.34 4.49 10.10
C SER A 11 12.51 4.49 11.09
N ASP A 12 12.45 5.35 12.11
CA ASP A 12 13.44 5.35 13.20
C ASP A 12 13.46 4.03 13.99
N ASP A 13 12.37 3.24 13.92
CA ASP A 13 12.26 1.91 14.53
C ASP A 13 12.89 0.80 13.68
N ASP A 14 13.29 1.07 12.42
CA ASP A 14 13.86 0.08 11.52
C ASP A 14 15.32 -0.23 11.86
N ASN A 15 15.58 -1.41 12.44
CA ASN A 15 16.94 -1.90 12.62
C ASN A 15 17.56 -2.41 11.31
N CYS A 16 18.90 -2.57 11.28
CA CYS A 16 19.63 -2.98 10.07
C CYS A 16 19.11 -4.30 9.45
N ARG A 17 18.68 -5.27 10.26
CA ARG A 17 18.13 -6.54 9.74
C ARG A 17 16.80 -6.32 9.03
N THR A 18 15.92 -5.49 9.59
CA THR A 18 14.66 -5.11 8.95
C THR A 18 14.92 -4.42 7.62
N VAL A 19 15.86 -3.46 7.58
CA VAL A 19 16.24 -2.75 6.35
C VAL A 19 16.78 -3.71 5.27
N LEU A 20 17.73 -4.58 5.62
CA LEU A 20 18.28 -5.57 4.68
C LEU A 20 17.18 -6.50 4.12
N THR A 21 16.23 -6.88 4.96
CA THR A 21 15.11 -7.74 4.56
C THR A 21 14.16 -6.99 3.60
N LYS A 22 13.78 -5.76 3.92
CA LYS A 22 12.95 -4.91 3.05
C LYS A 22 13.60 -4.71 1.68
N LEU A 23 14.91 -4.47 1.63
CA LEU A 23 15.66 -4.36 0.37
C LEU A 23 15.61 -5.67 -0.43
N ALA A 24 15.86 -6.80 0.21
CA ALA A 24 15.83 -8.10 -0.46
C ALA A 24 14.44 -8.44 -1.02
N GLU A 25 13.36 -8.18 -0.27
CA GLU A 25 11.98 -8.37 -0.77
C GLU A 25 11.67 -7.47 -1.96
N GLN A 26 12.00 -6.17 -1.84
CA GLN A 26 11.69 -5.19 -2.87
C GLN A 26 12.36 -5.51 -4.21
N PHE A 27 13.63 -5.88 -4.16
CA PHE A 27 14.42 -6.21 -5.34
C PHE A 27 14.36 -7.69 -5.74
N LYS A 28 13.55 -8.49 -5.01
CA LYS A 28 13.41 -9.94 -5.21
C LYS A 28 14.77 -10.67 -5.20
N THR A 29 15.67 -10.20 -4.35
CA THR A 29 17.00 -10.78 -4.12
C THR A 29 17.04 -11.51 -2.77
N GLU A 30 18.19 -12.10 -2.48
CA GLU A 30 18.56 -12.55 -1.14
C GLU A 30 19.76 -11.74 -0.67
N PHE A 31 20.11 -11.86 0.61
CA PHE A 31 21.35 -11.29 1.11
C PHE A 31 22.17 -12.30 1.89
N TRP A 32 23.49 -12.22 1.73
CA TRP A 32 24.45 -13.02 2.48
C TRP A 32 25.66 -12.17 2.85
N PHE A 33 26.41 -12.63 3.86
CA PHE A 33 27.53 -11.90 4.43
C PHE A 33 28.85 -12.59 4.08
N ASP A 34 29.82 -11.81 3.59
CA ASP A 34 31.23 -12.18 3.53
C ASP A 34 32.02 -11.29 4.48
N GLY A 35 32.16 -11.73 5.73
CA GLY A 35 32.71 -10.90 6.80
C GLY A 35 31.90 -9.61 7.00
N LYS A 36 32.40 -8.49 6.49
CA LYS A 36 31.75 -7.16 6.56
C LYS A 36 31.12 -6.71 5.24
N ILE A 37 31.20 -7.52 4.19
CA ILE A 37 30.59 -7.25 2.89
C ILE A 37 29.21 -7.90 2.85
N ILE A 38 28.21 -7.15 2.41
CA ILE A 38 26.84 -7.64 2.25
C ILE A 38 26.56 -7.75 0.75
N HIS A 39 26.22 -8.96 0.30
CA HIS A 39 25.92 -9.22 -1.10
C HIS A 39 24.42 -9.39 -1.29
N PHE A 40 23.81 -8.61 -2.19
CA PHE A 40 22.40 -8.75 -2.57
C PHE A 40 22.25 -9.60 -3.84
N THR A 41 22.44 -10.91 -3.69
CA THR A 41 22.26 -11.87 -4.77
C THR A 41 21.82 -13.20 -4.20
N LYS A 42 21.20 -14.02 -5.05
CA LYS A 42 21.03 -15.44 -4.75
C LYS A 42 22.39 -16.12 -4.73
N GLN A 43 22.63 -16.96 -3.74
CA GLN A 43 23.85 -17.76 -3.60
C GLN A 43 23.49 -19.24 -3.57
N GLY A 44 24.09 -20.03 -4.44
CA GLY A 44 23.80 -21.46 -4.48
C GLY A 44 24.50 -22.14 -5.63
N ARG A 45 25.09 -23.31 -5.38
CA ARG A 45 25.70 -24.13 -6.42
C ARG A 45 24.73 -25.26 -6.79
N ALA A 46 24.71 -25.61 -8.08
CA ALA A 46 24.14 -26.88 -8.49
C ALA A 46 25.15 -27.98 -8.09
N THR A 47 24.94 -28.61 -6.94
CA THR A 47 25.91 -29.58 -6.40
C THR A 47 25.95 -30.88 -7.19
N GLY A 48 24.87 -31.18 -7.94
CA GLY A 48 24.69 -32.46 -8.60
C GLY A 48 24.41 -33.62 -7.64
N LEU A 49 24.32 -33.36 -6.33
CA LEU A 49 24.06 -34.38 -5.32
C LEU A 49 22.65 -34.94 -5.48
N LYS A 50 22.55 -36.26 -5.36
CA LYS A 50 21.29 -37.00 -5.44
C LYS A 50 21.08 -37.79 -4.17
N PHE A 51 19.98 -37.49 -3.49
CA PHE A 51 19.53 -38.21 -2.32
C PHE A 51 18.22 -38.91 -2.62
N ALA A 52 18.03 -40.12 -2.10
CA ALA A 52 16.76 -40.82 -2.19
C ALA A 52 16.38 -41.47 -0.87
N TYR A 53 15.08 -41.58 -0.63
CA TYR A 53 14.55 -42.26 0.54
C TYR A 53 14.77 -43.78 0.43
N GLY A 54 15.28 -44.38 1.52
CA GLY A 54 15.43 -45.82 1.67
C GLY A 54 16.86 -46.29 1.92
N HIS A 55 17.01 -47.60 2.17
CA HIS A 55 18.27 -48.21 2.58
C HIS A 55 19.41 -47.95 1.58
N GLY A 56 20.51 -47.36 2.07
CA GLY A 56 21.72 -47.06 1.27
C GLY A 56 21.58 -45.86 0.32
N LYS A 57 20.46 -45.13 0.35
CA LYS A 57 20.15 -44.06 -0.63
C LYS A 57 20.33 -42.63 -0.12
N GLY A 58 20.79 -42.47 1.12
CA GLY A 58 21.23 -41.20 1.67
C GLY A 58 20.21 -40.44 2.51
N LEU A 59 18.91 -40.75 2.45
CA LEU A 59 17.89 -40.17 3.34
C LEU A 59 17.29 -41.22 4.28
N TYR A 60 17.26 -40.89 5.57
CA TYR A 60 16.61 -41.66 6.61
C TYR A 60 15.14 -41.27 6.77
N GLU A 61 14.83 -39.98 6.75
CA GLU A 61 13.49 -39.43 6.87
C GLU A 61 13.24 -38.34 5.84
N VAL A 62 12.00 -38.23 5.37
CA VAL A 62 11.53 -37.18 4.45
C VAL A 62 10.15 -36.72 4.91
N ASN A 63 10.09 -35.52 5.49
CA ASN A 63 8.88 -34.88 5.98
C ASN A 63 8.49 -33.75 5.03
N ALA A 64 7.60 -34.04 4.08
CA ALA A 64 7.05 -33.02 3.17
C ALA A 64 5.96 -32.21 3.87
N THR A 65 6.17 -30.91 4.00
CA THR A 65 5.23 -29.94 4.56
C THR A 65 4.79 -28.95 3.49
N THR A 66 3.81 -28.13 3.84
CA THR A 66 3.43 -26.97 3.02
C THR A 66 4.01 -25.74 3.71
N PRO A 67 4.62 -24.78 3.00
CA PRO A 67 5.01 -23.51 3.60
C PRO A 67 3.85 -22.87 4.36
N ASP A 68 4.16 -22.31 5.53
CA ASP A 68 3.15 -21.74 6.44
C ASP A 68 2.36 -20.57 5.81
N ASP A 69 2.94 -19.91 4.81
CA ASP A 69 2.37 -18.78 4.09
C ASP A 69 1.68 -19.17 2.76
N PHE A 70 1.71 -20.45 2.38
CA PHE A 70 1.04 -20.90 1.17
C PHE A 70 -0.47 -20.83 1.33
N GLN A 71 -1.11 -20.06 0.45
CA GLN A 71 -2.55 -20.00 0.35
C GLN A 71 -2.97 -20.50 -1.01
N LEU A 72 -3.62 -21.67 -1.04
CA LEU A 72 -4.27 -22.17 -2.23
C LEU A 72 -5.46 -21.26 -2.59
N ILE A 73 -5.50 -20.76 -3.83
CA ILE A 73 -6.58 -19.92 -4.34
C ILE A 73 -7.14 -20.57 -5.61
N THR A 74 -8.44 -20.82 -5.64
CA THR A 74 -9.12 -21.29 -6.86
C THR A 74 -10.17 -20.31 -7.37
N LYS A 75 -10.50 -19.26 -6.61
CA LYS A 75 -11.29 -18.11 -7.04
C LYS A 75 -10.77 -16.83 -6.40
N LEU A 76 -10.37 -15.85 -7.22
CA LEU A 76 -9.79 -14.61 -6.77
C LEU A 76 -10.67 -13.42 -7.17
N TYR A 77 -11.15 -12.67 -6.17
CA TYR A 77 -11.65 -11.30 -6.35
C TYR A 77 -10.46 -10.35 -6.28
N TYR A 78 -10.33 -9.44 -7.24
CA TYR A 78 -9.14 -8.61 -7.36
C TYR A 78 -9.52 -7.17 -7.69
N PHE A 79 -8.78 -6.25 -7.08
CA PHE A 79 -8.98 -4.81 -7.21
C PHE A 79 -7.62 -4.12 -7.31
N GLY A 80 -7.54 -3.01 -8.04
CA GLY A 80 -6.35 -2.15 -8.04
C GLY A 80 -6.47 -0.98 -7.07
N GLY A 81 -5.53 -0.06 -7.17
CA GLY A 81 -5.50 1.21 -6.45
C GLY A 81 -6.66 2.15 -6.82
N SER A 82 -6.85 3.17 -5.98
CA SER A 82 -7.89 4.18 -6.12
C SER A 82 -7.40 5.52 -6.67
N LYS A 83 -6.07 5.67 -6.86
CA LYS A 83 -5.44 6.90 -7.33
C LYS A 83 -5.77 7.12 -8.81
N ASN A 84 -5.86 8.38 -9.21
CA ASN A 84 -6.06 8.84 -10.59
C ASN A 84 -7.25 8.26 -11.36
N LEU A 85 -8.25 7.72 -10.66
CA LEU A 85 -9.47 7.23 -11.28
C LEU A 85 -10.40 8.38 -11.69
N PRO A 86 -11.07 8.28 -12.85
CA PRO A 86 -12.10 9.23 -13.26
C PRO A 86 -13.25 9.32 -12.24
N VAL A 87 -13.85 10.50 -12.10
CA VAL A 87 -15.10 10.64 -11.34
C VAL A 87 -16.19 9.82 -12.03
N GLY A 88 -16.89 8.99 -11.26
CA GLY A 88 -17.89 8.10 -11.83
C GLY A 88 -17.32 6.80 -12.43
N TYR A 89 -16.04 6.49 -12.21
CA TYR A 89 -15.41 5.28 -12.72
C TYR A 89 -16.24 4.02 -12.42
N ARG A 90 -16.66 3.33 -13.50
CA ARG A 90 -17.47 2.10 -13.52
C ARG A 90 -18.54 2.04 -12.42
N LYS A 91 -19.69 2.66 -12.70
CA LYS A 91 -20.87 2.61 -11.83
C LYS A 91 -21.49 1.21 -11.84
N ASN A 92 -21.94 0.75 -10.67
CA ASN A 92 -22.75 -0.47 -10.58
C ASN A 92 -24.20 -0.21 -11.05
N ALA A 93 -25.04 -1.25 -11.05
CA ALA A 93 -26.45 -1.16 -11.44
C ALA A 93 -27.25 -0.13 -10.60
N SER A 94 -26.80 0.17 -9.38
CA SER A 94 -27.39 1.18 -8.50
C SER A 94 -26.82 2.59 -8.71
N GLY A 95 -26.02 2.81 -9.76
CA GLY A 95 -25.41 4.10 -10.09
C GLY A 95 -24.21 4.49 -9.22
N VAL A 96 -23.73 3.62 -8.33
CA VAL A 96 -22.62 3.89 -7.41
C VAL A 96 -21.29 3.63 -8.11
N ALA A 97 -20.47 4.68 -8.24
CA ALA A 97 -19.13 4.60 -8.83
C ALA A 97 -18.18 3.74 -7.99
N SER A 98 -17.36 2.94 -8.65
CA SER A 98 -16.31 2.19 -7.98
C SER A 98 -15.22 3.14 -7.45
N ARG A 99 -14.74 2.85 -6.24
CA ARG A 99 -13.63 3.57 -5.61
C ARG A 99 -12.28 2.88 -5.81
N LYS A 100 -12.25 1.73 -6.47
CA LYS A 100 -11.05 0.95 -6.76
C LYS A 100 -11.04 0.62 -8.24
N LEU A 101 -9.85 0.54 -8.83
CA LEU A 101 -9.66 0.03 -10.19
C LEU A 101 -10.22 -1.39 -10.26
N LEU A 102 -11.03 -1.67 -11.28
CA LEU A 102 -11.68 -2.97 -11.46
C LEU A 102 -11.03 -3.73 -12.61
N GLY A 103 -10.90 -5.04 -12.45
CA GLY A 103 -10.49 -5.93 -13.54
C GLY A 103 -11.50 -6.00 -14.67
N ALA A 104 -11.17 -6.76 -15.71
CA ALA A 104 -12.11 -7.08 -16.79
C ALA A 104 -13.32 -7.89 -16.26
N SER A 105 -13.10 -8.66 -15.20
CA SER A 105 -14.13 -9.45 -14.52
C SER A 105 -14.14 -9.14 -13.02
N ARG A 106 -15.27 -9.42 -12.35
CA ARG A 106 -15.38 -9.29 -10.89
C ARG A 106 -14.45 -10.28 -10.15
N PHE A 107 -14.17 -11.42 -10.76
CA PHE A 107 -13.26 -12.44 -10.25
C PHE A 107 -12.65 -13.26 -11.40
N ILE A 108 -11.55 -13.93 -11.12
CA ILE A 108 -10.97 -14.98 -11.97
C ILE A 108 -10.98 -16.31 -11.22
N GLN A 109 -11.05 -17.42 -11.95
CA GLN A 109 -11.11 -18.78 -11.40
C GLN A 109 -10.03 -19.66 -12.00
N ALA A 110 -9.60 -20.66 -11.23
CA ALA A 110 -8.72 -21.71 -11.71
C ALA A 110 -9.43 -22.58 -12.76
N ASP A 111 -8.66 -23.38 -13.49
CA ASP A 111 -9.18 -24.36 -14.44
C ASP A 111 -10.05 -25.43 -13.75
N ALA A 112 -10.88 -26.09 -14.54
CA ALA A 112 -11.84 -27.07 -14.05
C ALA A 112 -11.19 -28.26 -13.33
N GLU A 113 -9.99 -28.67 -13.75
CA GLU A 113 -9.27 -29.78 -13.11
C GLU A 113 -8.83 -29.41 -11.69
N THR A 114 -8.26 -28.20 -11.53
CA THR A 114 -7.87 -27.66 -10.23
C THR A 114 -9.08 -27.50 -9.30
N ILE A 115 -10.20 -26.98 -9.80
CA ILE A 115 -11.44 -26.85 -9.01
C ILE A 115 -12.00 -28.22 -8.65
N LYS A 116 -11.95 -29.21 -9.54
CA LYS A 116 -12.39 -30.58 -9.23
C LYS A 116 -11.54 -31.21 -8.13
N LYS A 117 -10.23 -30.92 -8.10
CA LYS A 117 -9.29 -31.45 -7.11
C LYS A 117 -9.41 -30.79 -5.74
N PHE A 118 -9.58 -29.47 -5.69
CA PHE A 118 -9.47 -28.69 -4.46
C PHE A 118 -10.74 -27.95 -4.03
N GLY A 119 -11.78 -27.96 -4.87
CA GLY A 119 -12.98 -27.17 -4.67
C GLY A 119 -12.79 -25.68 -4.96
N VAL A 120 -13.82 -24.90 -4.62
CA VAL A 120 -13.81 -23.43 -4.75
C VAL A 120 -13.32 -22.82 -3.44
N ILE A 121 -12.15 -22.19 -3.49
CA ILE A 121 -11.49 -21.51 -2.38
C ILE A 121 -11.38 -20.04 -2.76
N GLU A 122 -12.23 -19.22 -2.14
CA GLU A 122 -12.36 -17.80 -2.45
C GLU A 122 -11.37 -16.95 -1.66
N ARG A 123 -10.69 -16.02 -2.35
CA ARG A 123 -9.86 -14.98 -1.73
C ARG A 123 -10.09 -13.64 -2.41
N SER A 124 -9.77 -12.57 -1.69
CA SER A 124 -9.76 -11.20 -2.21
C SER A 124 -8.37 -10.58 -2.06
N LYS A 125 -7.87 -9.94 -3.12
CA LYS A 125 -6.59 -9.20 -3.08
C LYS A 125 -6.78 -7.80 -3.68
N THR A 126 -6.21 -6.79 -3.02
CA THR A 126 -6.07 -5.44 -3.59
C THR A 126 -4.61 -5.20 -3.93
N PHE A 127 -4.33 -4.84 -5.18
CA PHE A 127 -3.03 -4.42 -5.70
C PHE A 127 -3.01 -2.89 -5.72
N ALA A 128 -2.77 -2.28 -4.56
CA ALA A 128 -2.84 -0.83 -4.39
C ALA A 128 -1.84 -0.07 -5.27
N GLU A 129 -0.74 -0.74 -5.61
CA GLU A 129 0.31 -0.29 -6.51
C GLU A 129 -0.12 -0.22 -7.98
N ILE A 130 -1.21 -0.91 -8.37
CA ILE A 130 -1.71 -0.86 -9.75
C ILE A 130 -2.85 0.15 -9.85
N PHE A 131 -2.56 1.31 -10.41
CA PHE A 131 -3.53 2.36 -10.68
C PHE A 131 -3.24 3.01 -12.05
N PRO A 132 -4.15 3.83 -12.61
CA PRO A 132 -3.86 4.63 -13.78
C PRO A 132 -2.68 5.55 -13.50
N GLU A 133 -1.61 5.42 -14.28
CA GLU A 133 -0.42 6.24 -14.12
C GLU A 133 0.25 6.47 -15.48
N ARG A 134 1.02 7.56 -15.55
CA ARG A 134 1.89 7.89 -16.67
C ARG A 134 3.24 8.30 -16.09
N GLU A 135 4.28 7.56 -16.42
CA GLU A 135 5.65 7.98 -16.15
C GLU A 135 6.04 9.05 -17.16
N GLY A 136 6.25 10.28 -16.68
CA GLY A 136 6.74 11.40 -17.47
C GLY A 136 8.25 11.55 -17.37
N VAL A 137 8.85 12.18 -18.38
CA VAL A 137 10.29 12.48 -18.43
C VAL A 137 10.47 13.95 -18.72
N ILE A 138 11.30 14.63 -17.92
CA ILE A 138 11.58 16.05 -18.11
C ILE A 138 12.45 16.21 -19.36
N SER A 139 11.87 16.84 -20.38
CA SER A 139 12.51 17.16 -21.65
C SER A 139 13.29 18.48 -21.61
N ALA A 140 12.81 19.46 -20.83
CA ALA A 140 13.46 20.74 -20.67
C ALA A 140 13.08 21.39 -19.33
N LEU A 141 13.88 22.38 -18.91
CA LEU A 141 13.63 23.20 -17.73
C LEU A 141 13.13 24.59 -18.14
N GLY A 142 12.30 25.21 -17.31
CA GLY A 142 11.85 26.58 -17.51
C GLY A 142 12.81 27.62 -16.93
N SER A 143 12.34 28.87 -16.84
CA SER A 143 13.12 30.00 -16.29
C SER A 143 13.33 29.92 -14.77
N LYS A 144 12.62 29.03 -14.08
CA LYS A 144 12.71 28.79 -12.63
C LYS A 144 12.88 27.29 -12.35
N PRO A 145 13.49 26.90 -11.22
CA PRO A 145 13.63 25.50 -10.81
C PRO A 145 12.29 24.75 -10.63
N THR A 146 11.19 25.50 -10.45
CA THR A 146 9.83 24.99 -10.28
C THR A 146 9.07 24.78 -11.58
N ILE A 147 9.70 25.02 -12.73
CA ILE A 147 9.06 24.88 -14.05
C ILE A 147 9.79 23.78 -14.82
N VAL A 148 9.05 22.72 -15.16
CA VAL A 148 9.55 21.58 -15.93
C VAL A 148 8.69 21.39 -17.17
N VAL A 149 9.29 20.88 -18.24
CA VAL A 149 8.62 20.66 -19.53
C VAL A 149 8.70 19.19 -19.90
N ASP A 150 7.57 18.61 -20.27
CA ASP A 150 7.50 17.26 -20.84
C ASP A 150 6.87 17.32 -22.24
N SER A 151 7.71 17.30 -23.27
CA SER A 151 7.28 17.33 -24.66
C SER A 151 6.44 16.11 -25.06
N SER A 152 6.57 14.99 -24.33
CA SER A 152 5.85 13.74 -24.58
C SER A 152 4.49 13.68 -23.88
N LEU A 153 4.13 14.68 -23.07
CA LEU A 153 2.82 14.73 -22.41
C LEU A 153 1.71 14.85 -23.47
N ASP A 154 0.80 13.88 -23.48
CA ASP A 154 -0.18 13.65 -24.54
C ASP A 154 -1.61 14.10 -24.18
N PHE A 155 -1.79 14.72 -23.01
CA PHE A 155 -3.05 15.28 -22.57
C PHE A 155 -2.86 16.64 -21.87
N ASP A 156 -3.96 17.38 -21.74
CA ASP A 156 -4.01 18.64 -21.01
C ASP A 156 -4.30 18.38 -19.52
N ILE A 157 -3.37 18.74 -18.63
CA ILE A 157 -3.51 18.57 -17.19
C ILE A 157 -4.70 19.38 -16.66
N GLU A 158 -4.95 20.59 -17.16
CA GLU A 158 -6.05 21.43 -16.69
C GLU A 158 -7.40 20.78 -17.00
N ALA A 159 -7.54 20.16 -18.17
CA ALA A 159 -8.72 19.40 -18.54
C ALA A 159 -8.92 18.12 -17.71
N GLN A 160 -7.85 17.60 -17.12
CA GLN A 160 -7.86 16.39 -16.29
C GLN A 160 -7.94 16.68 -14.78
N LYS A 161 -8.03 17.95 -14.36
CA LYS A 161 -8.10 18.29 -12.93
C LYS A 161 -9.37 17.76 -12.29
N LEU A 162 -9.21 17.23 -11.08
CA LEU A 162 -10.33 16.86 -10.23
C LEU A 162 -10.94 18.14 -9.61
N PRO A 163 -12.27 18.35 -9.67
CA PRO A 163 -12.88 19.55 -9.11
C PRO A 163 -12.60 19.72 -7.61
N GLY A 164 -11.92 20.81 -7.23
CA GLY A 164 -11.57 21.13 -5.85
C GLY A 164 -10.37 20.36 -5.30
N ILE A 165 -9.58 19.69 -6.14
CA ILE A 165 -8.33 19.02 -5.78
C ILE A 165 -7.21 19.56 -6.65
N THR A 166 -6.10 19.97 -6.02
CA THR A 166 -4.91 20.42 -6.72
C THR A 166 -4.14 19.20 -7.23
N ALA A 167 -3.84 19.17 -8.53
CA ALA A 167 -2.99 18.15 -9.13
C ALA A 167 -1.59 18.19 -8.51
N LYS A 168 -0.91 17.05 -8.45
CA LYS A 168 0.44 16.95 -7.89
C LYS A 168 1.41 16.33 -8.88
N ILE A 169 2.68 16.71 -8.74
CA ILE A 169 3.82 16.10 -9.43
C ILE A 169 4.72 15.45 -8.38
N SER A 170 5.14 14.21 -8.63
CA SER A 170 6.04 13.45 -7.76
C SER A 170 7.22 12.96 -8.56
N PHE A 171 8.43 13.30 -8.14
CA PHE A 171 9.64 12.88 -8.84
C PHE A 171 10.08 11.49 -8.37
N THR A 172 10.39 10.61 -9.31
CA THR A 172 10.84 9.24 -9.01
C THR A 172 12.35 9.07 -9.14
N THR A 173 12.99 9.95 -9.90
CA THR A 173 14.46 9.98 -10.06
C THR A 173 15.00 11.39 -9.86
N GLY A 174 16.33 11.51 -9.89
CA GLY A 174 17.02 12.78 -9.76
C GLY A 174 17.10 13.25 -8.31
N LYS A 175 17.48 14.52 -8.13
CA LYS A 175 17.75 15.10 -6.81
C LYS A 175 16.49 15.33 -5.98
N LEU A 176 15.32 15.27 -6.60
CA LEU A 176 14.02 15.41 -5.95
C LEU A 176 13.28 14.07 -5.85
N ALA A 177 13.93 12.94 -6.12
CA ALA A 177 13.31 11.62 -6.01
C ALA A 177 12.65 11.44 -4.63
N GLY A 178 11.38 11.04 -4.63
CA GLY A 178 10.56 10.85 -3.43
C GLY A 178 9.82 12.10 -2.95
N TYR A 179 10.09 13.29 -3.49
CA TYR A 179 9.35 14.51 -3.15
C TYR A 179 8.11 14.69 -4.03
N GLU A 180 7.03 15.19 -3.42
CA GLU A 180 5.78 15.56 -4.08
C GLU A 180 5.53 17.06 -3.97
N PHE A 181 5.01 17.66 -5.04
CA PHE A 181 4.69 19.10 -5.10
C PHE A 181 3.32 19.33 -5.71
N GLU A 182 2.62 20.34 -5.21
CA GLU A 182 1.35 20.79 -5.80
C GLU A 182 1.61 21.57 -7.09
N ILE A 183 0.92 21.19 -8.17
CA ILE A 183 0.95 21.89 -9.45
C ILE A 183 0.10 23.15 -9.32
N ASN A 184 0.73 24.31 -9.48
CA ASN A 184 0.04 25.59 -9.40
C ASN A 184 -0.47 26.06 -10.77
N ASN A 185 0.19 25.66 -11.86
CA ASN A 185 -0.11 26.14 -13.19
C ASN A 185 0.40 25.16 -14.26
N TYR A 186 -0.32 25.07 -15.38
CA TYR A 186 0.07 24.28 -16.54
C TYR A 186 -0.18 25.07 -17.84
N LYS A 187 0.83 25.09 -18.71
CA LYS A 187 0.74 25.71 -20.04
C LYS A 187 0.71 24.64 -21.12
N ALA A 188 -0.48 24.36 -21.66
CA ALA A 188 -0.69 23.31 -22.67
C ALA A 188 0.18 23.48 -23.93
N ALA A 189 0.34 24.70 -24.45
CA ALA A 189 1.09 24.96 -25.68
C ALA A 189 2.58 24.56 -25.58
N SER A 190 3.20 24.81 -24.44
CA SER A 190 4.61 24.48 -24.19
C SER A 190 4.78 23.22 -23.34
N LYS A 191 3.68 22.56 -22.95
CA LYS A 191 3.64 21.44 -22.00
C LYS A 191 4.47 21.70 -20.73
N ALA A 192 4.42 22.95 -20.26
CA ALA A 192 5.19 23.39 -19.09
C ALA A 192 4.34 23.25 -17.84
N ILE A 193 4.86 22.51 -16.87
CA ILE A 193 4.26 22.27 -15.55
C ILE A 193 5.00 23.16 -14.54
N GLU A 194 4.27 24.02 -13.86
CA GLU A 194 4.79 24.83 -12.76
C GLU A 194 4.21 24.30 -11.44
N PHE A 195 5.07 24.12 -10.45
CA PHE A 195 4.71 23.59 -9.14
C PHE A 195 5.18 24.49 -8.01
N ASN A 196 4.59 24.31 -6.83
CA ASN A 196 4.89 25.10 -5.65
C ASN A 196 6.19 24.64 -4.99
N VAL A 197 6.84 25.57 -4.29
CA VAL A 197 7.93 25.24 -3.37
C VAL A 197 7.34 24.54 -2.14
N SER A 198 7.83 23.35 -1.80
CA SER A 198 7.51 22.70 -0.52
C SER A 198 8.41 23.25 0.58
N LYS A 199 7.82 23.54 1.74
CA LYS A 199 8.51 23.99 2.96
C LYS A 199 8.32 23.01 4.12
N ASP A 200 7.88 21.79 3.81
CA ASP A 200 7.57 20.77 4.81
C ASP A 200 8.84 20.25 5.47
N GLU A 201 9.94 20.19 4.71
CA GLU A 201 11.24 19.79 5.23
C GLU A 201 11.97 21.00 5.85
N THR A 202 11.95 21.04 7.18
CA THR A 202 12.55 22.14 7.96
C THR A 202 14.06 22.21 7.85
N ALA A 203 14.73 21.11 7.47
CA ALA A 203 16.18 21.08 7.25
C ALA A 203 16.65 22.05 6.15
N PHE A 204 15.77 22.46 5.23
CA PHE A 204 16.09 23.39 4.14
C PHE A 204 15.64 24.85 4.39
N GLY A 205 15.17 25.15 5.60
CA GLY A 205 14.84 26.51 6.03
C GLY A 205 13.76 27.19 5.18
N ALA A 206 13.81 28.52 5.10
CA ALA A 206 12.77 29.33 4.45
C ALA A 206 12.72 29.20 2.91
N GLU A 207 13.83 28.76 2.29
CA GLU A 207 13.94 28.57 0.84
C GLU A 207 13.16 27.34 0.36
N GLY A 208 13.10 26.28 1.18
CA GLY A 208 12.37 25.05 0.86
C GLY A 208 12.97 24.27 -0.31
N LEU A 209 12.14 23.47 -0.96
CA LEU A 209 12.46 22.68 -2.16
C LEU A 209 11.51 23.03 -3.31
N PRO A 210 11.99 23.16 -4.55
CA PRO A 210 13.38 23.04 -4.99
C PRO A 210 14.23 24.27 -4.61
N ASN A 211 15.54 24.09 -4.48
CA ASN A 211 16.52 25.14 -4.21
C ASN A 211 17.73 25.08 -5.17
N GLN A 212 18.77 25.87 -4.92
CA GLN A 212 19.94 25.94 -5.80
C GLN A 212 20.69 24.59 -5.97
N TYR A 213 20.65 23.73 -4.96
CA TYR A 213 21.34 22.44 -4.92
C TYR A 213 20.45 21.27 -5.31
N LEU A 214 19.21 21.28 -4.80
CA LEU A 214 18.19 20.25 -4.98
C LEU A 214 17.09 20.79 -5.90
N LYS A 215 17.21 20.49 -7.19
CA LYS A 215 16.32 20.94 -8.26
C LYS A 215 16.20 19.86 -9.33
N PRO A 216 15.12 19.85 -10.12
CA PRO A 216 14.97 18.89 -11.21
C PRO A 216 16.00 19.17 -12.32
N ALA A 217 16.33 18.11 -13.06
CA ALA A 217 17.20 18.12 -14.22
C ALA A 217 16.50 17.49 -15.44
N VAL A 218 17.00 17.80 -16.63
CA VAL A 218 16.56 17.12 -17.86
C VAL A 218 16.88 15.63 -17.76
N GLY A 219 15.91 14.79 -18.10
CA GLY A 219 15.98 13.34 -17.96
C GLY A 219 15.39 12.79 -16.66
N ASP A 220 15.09 13.64 -15.67
CA ASP A 220 14.42 13.18 -14.45
C ASP A 220 12.99 12.69 -14.76
N LYS A 221 12.57 11.64 -14.06
CA LYS A 221 11.28 10.99 -14.21
C LYS A 221 10.30 11.43 -13.11
N TYR A 222 9.01 11.44 -13.44
CA TYR A 222 7.95 11.84 -12.52
C TYR A 222 6.62 11.15 -12.78
N PHE A 223 5.75 11.13 -11.77
CA PHE A 223 4.33 10.78 -11.88
C PHE A 223 3.44 11.98 -11.57
N LEU A 224 2.25 11.98 -12.17
CA LEU A 224 1.18 12.91 -11.85
C LEU A 224 0.16 12.22 -10.95
N TYR A 225 -0.26 12.92 -9.90
CA TYR A 225 -1.29 12.47 -8.97
C TYR A 225 -2.45 13.46 -8.89
N ASP A 226 -3.57 12.98 -8.36
CA ASP A 226 -4.78 13.77 -8.13
C ASP A 226 -5.37 14.39 -9.43
N ILE A 227 -5.19 13.67 -10.54
CA ILE A 227 -5.78 13.98 -11.85
C ILE A 227 -6.62 12.79 -12.35
N GLN A 228 -7.62 13.05 -13.18
CA GLN A 228 -8.30 12.00 -13.93
C GLN A 228 -7.46 11.67 -15.14
N LEU A 229 -6.80 10.51 -15.16
CA LEU A 229 -6.04 10.16 -16.37
C LEU A 229 -6.99 9.78 -17.52
N PRO A 230 -6.61 10.08 -18.78
CA PRO A 230 -7.38 9.69 -19.95
C PRO A 230 -7.69 8.19 -19.99
N ALA A 231 -8.77 7.82 -20.70
CA ALA A 231 -9.28 6.46 -20.76
C ALA A 231 -8.24 5.40 -21.18
N ALA A 232 -7.27 5.77 -22.03
CA ALA A 232 -6.18 4.89 -22.44
C ALA A 232 -5.31 4.41 -21.25
N TYR A 233 -4.96 5.31 -20.34
CA TYR A 233 -4.18 4.98 -19.14
C TYR A 233 -4.97 4.16 -18.13
N VAL A 234 -6.28 4.41 -18.05
CA VAL A 234 -7.19 3.59 -17.24
C VAL A 234 -7.25 2.16 -17.79
N ALA A 235 -7.46 1.99 -19.10
CA ALA A 235 -7.48 0.69 -19.75
C ALA A 235 -6.14 -0.06 -19.60
N ALA A 236 -5.02 0.64 -19.74
CA ALA A 236 -3.69 0.06 -19.52
C ALA A 236 -3.51 -0.43 -18.07
N ALA A 237 -3.98 0.34 -17.07
CA ALA A 237 -3.95 -0.09 -15.68
C ALA A 237 -4.85 -1.30 -15.43
N GLU A 238 -6.05 -1.35 -16.02
CA GLU A 238 -6.94 -2.52 -15.94
C GLU A 238 -6.27 -3.78 -16.51
N ALA A 239 -5.57 -3.66 -17.64
CA ALA A 239 -4.82 -4.77 -18.24
C ALA A 239 -3.68 -5.27 -17.32
N ARG A 240 -2.91 -4.35 -16.74
CA ARG A 240 -1.86 -4.70 -15.75
C ARG A 240 -2.43 -5.38 -14.52
N LEU A 241 -3.59 -4.91 -14.04
CA LEU A 241 -4.31 -5.52 -12.91
C LEU A 241 -4.73 -6.96 -13.23
N ASN A 242 -5.30 -7.20 -14.42
CA ASN A 242 -5.70 -8.54 -14.86
C ASN A 242 -4.49 -9.48 -14.94
N ALA A 243 -3.38 -9.02 -15.54
CA ALA A 243 -2.15 -9.81 -15.66
C ALA A 243 -1.57 -10.18 -14.29
N LYS A 244 -1.52 -9.23 -13.35
CA LYS A 244 -1.02 -9.47 -11.99
C LYS A 244 -1.92 -10.43 -11.21
N ALA A 245 -3.24 -10.29 -11.33
CA ALA A 245 -4.19 -11.19 -10.69
C ALA A 245 -4.07 -12.61 -11.23
N LEU A 246 -3.93 -12.77 -12.55
CA LEU A 246 -3.75 -14.07 -13.20
C LEU A 246 -2.45 -14.75 -12.77
N ALA A 247 -1.35 -13.99 -12.68
CA ALA A 247 -0.09 -14.51 -12.17
C ALA A 247 -0.25 -15.04 -10.73
N LEU A 248 -0.83 -14.25 -9.82
CA LEU A 248 -1.08 -14.67 -8.44
C LEU A 248 -1.96 -15.94 -8.37
N LEU A 249 -3.01 -16.03 -9.18
CA LEU A 249 -3.88 -17.20 -9.23
C LEU A 249 -3.10 -18.43 -9.70
N ASN A 250 -2.31 -18.32 -10.76
CA ASN A 250 -1.53 -19.45 -11.29
C ASN A 250 -0.45 -19.91 -10.31
N ASP A 251 0.26 -18.98 -9.67
CA ASP A 251 1.27 -19.29 -8.66
C ASP A 251 0.64 -20.05 -7.48
N SER A 252 -0.59 -19.68 -7.08
CA SER A 252 -1.30 -20.34 -5.98
C SER A 252 -1.76 -21.78 -6.28
N LYS A 253 -1.78 -22.20 -7.55
CA LYS A 253 -2.16 -23.57 -7.94
C LYS A 253 -1.06 -24.58 -7.67
N GLN A 254 0.20 -24.13 -7.73
CA GLN A 254 1.36 -24.98 -7.49
C GLN A 254 1.58 -25.05 -5.98
N LYS A 255 1.44 -26.23 -5.37
CA LYS A 255 1.80 -26.42 -3.97
C LYS A 255 3.34 -26.36 -3.89
N PRO A 256 3.95 -25.30 -3.33
CA PRO A 256 5.39 -25.24 -3.19
C PRO A 256 5.84 -26.40 -2.29
N VAL A 257 6.90 -27.08 -2.71
CA VAL A 257 7.46 -28.19 -1.94
C VAL A 257 8.34 -27.58 -0.85
N LYS A 258 7.99 -27.81 0.41
CA LYS A 258 8.89 -27.66 1.55
C LYS A 258 9.08 -29.04 2.16
N CYS A 259 10.31 -29.47 2.39
CA CYS A 259 10.55 -30.72 3.08
C CYS A 259 11.75 -30.64 4.00
N GLU A 260 11.61 -31.25 5.16
CA GLU A 260 12.73 -31.53 6.04
C GLU A 260 13.20 -32.96 5.75
N VAL A 261 14.50 -33.13 5.55
CA VAL A 261 15.10 -34.44 5.30
C VAL A 261 16.24 -34.69 6.27
N VAL A 262 16.30 -35.91 6.81
CA VAL A 262 17.39 -36.36 7.68
C VAL A 262 18.34 -37.20 6.83
N CYS A 263 19.60 -36.76 6.71
CA CYS A 263 20.62 -37.47 5.95
C CYS A 263 21.15 -38.67 6.74
N SER A 264 21.50 -39.74 6.03
CA SER A 264 22.15 -40.91 6.63
C SER A 264 23.62 -40.60 6.95
N PRO A 265 24.07 -40.73 8.21
CA PRO A 265 25.47 -40.47 8.58
C PRO A 265 26.48 -41.30 7.77
N ALA A 266 26.16 -42.58 7.54
CA ALA A 266 27.00 -43.47 6.74
C ALA A 266 27.13 -43.01 5.29
N TYR A 267 26.05 -42.45 4.71
CA TYR A 267 26.07 -41.94 3.35
C TYR A 267 26.89 -40.64 3.24
N ILE A 268 26.77 -39.75 4.23
CA ILE A 268 27.59 -38.52 4.31
C ILE A 268 29.07 -38.90 4.35
N GLU A 269 29.44 -39.87 5.19
CA GLU A 269 30.82 -40.32 5.34
C GLU A 269 31.36 -41.02 4.09
N GLN A 270 30.62 -41.97 3.51
CA GLN A 270 31.03 -42.72 2.31
C GLN A 270 31.25 -41.82 1.09
N ASN A 271 30.49 -40.73 0.97
CA ASN A 271 30.54 -39.82 -0.17
C ASN A 271 31.27 -38.50 0.15
N ASN A 272 31.87 -38.38 1.34
CA ASN A 272 32.60 -37.20 1.80
C ASN A 272 31.80 -35.88 1.69
N LEU A 273 30.52 -35.91 2.10
CA LEU A 273 29.57 -34.81 1.91
C LEU A 273 29.52 -33.83 3.09
N PHE A 274 30.69 -33.37 3.54
CA PHE A 274 30.79 -32.45 4.69
C PHE A 274 30.73 -30.96 4.30
N ASP A 275 30.86 -30.63 3.02
CA ASP A 275 30.81 -29.24 2.50
C ASP A 275 29.42 -28.85 1.96
N ILE A 276 28.34 -29.44 2.50
CA ILE A 276 26.98 -29.04 2.14
C ILE A 276 26.71 -27.66 2.73
N ARG A 277 26.24 -26.71 1.91
CA ARG A 277 26.00 -25.31 2.33
C ARG A 277 24.55 -24.91 2.12
N ILE A 278 24.12 -23.94 2.94
CA ILE A 278 22.86 -23.25 2.70
C ILE A 278 22.93 -22.57 1.33
N GLY A 279 21.85 -22.66 0.57
CA GLY A 279 21.71 -22.10 -0.76
C GLY A 279 22.00 -23.09 -1.89
N ASP A 280 22.68 -24.21 -1.62
CA ASP A 280 22.96 -25.24 -2.63
C ASP A 280 21.70 -25.96 -3.12
N PHE A 281 21.74 -26.45 -4.36
CA PHE A 281 20.69 -27.25 -4.96
C PHE A 281 21.06 -28.73 -4.94
N VAL A 282 20.11 -29.56 -4.50
CA VAL A 282 20.22 -31.02 -4.41
C VAL A 282 19.00 -31.67 -5.03
N THR A 283 19.19 -32.83 -5.65
CA THR A 283 18.06 -33.63 -6.16
C THR A 283 17.63 -34.62 -5.09
N ILE A 284 16.34 -34.64 -4.76
CA ILE A 284 15.76 -35.60 -3.83
C ILE A 284 14.70 -36.46 -4.52
N SER A 285 14.60 -37.73 -4.10
CA SER A 285 13.56 -38.65 -4.56
C SER A 285 12.91 -39.35 -3.37
N SER A 286 11.58 -39.29 -3.28
CA SER A 286 10.81 -39.96 -2.24
C SER A 286 9.41 -40.31 -2.75
N PRO A 287 8.81 -41.43 -2.31
CA PRO A 287 7.42 -41.76 -2.63
C PRO A 287 6.44 -40.63 -2.28
N VAL A 288 6.72 -39.84 -1.22
CA VAL A 288 5.87 -38.71 -0.79
C VAL A 288 5.91 -37.54 -1.78
N LEU A 289 6.98 -37.42 -2.56
CA LEU A 289 7.20 -36.34 -3.54
C LEU A 289 6.70 -36.69 -4.94
N ASN A 290 6.29 -37.95 -5.18
CA ASN A 290 5.84 -38.44 -6.50
C ASN A 290 6.83 -38.20 -7.65
N GLY A 291 8.14 -38.24 -7.39
CA GLY A 291 9.18 -38.07 -8.41
C GLY A 291 10.51 -37.60 -7.87
N GLU A 292 11.46 -37.33 -8.77
CA GLU A 292 12.69 -36.59 -8.48
C GLU A 292 12.40 -35.09 -8.51
N VAL A 293 12.84 -34.37 -7.47
CA VAL A 293 12.70 -32.92 -7.36
C VAL A 293 14.08 -32.33 -7.12
N ASN A 294 14.49 -31.37 -7.97
CA ASN A 294 15.68 -30.57 -7.72
C ASN A 294 15.28 -29.35 -6.88
N ILE A 295 15.77 -29.28 -5.65
CA ILE A 295 15.29 -28.35 -4.63
C ILE A 295 16.46 -27.72 -3.90
N ARG A 296 16.26 -26.52 -3.38
CA ARG A 296 17.29 -25.74 -2.72
C ARG A 296 17.33 -25.99 -1.22
N ILE A 297 18.52 -26.04 -0.64
CA ILE A 297 18.76 -26.07 0.79
C ILE A 297 18.53 -24.66 1.35
N VAL A 298 17.49 -24.50 2.16
CA VAL A 298 17.14 -23.23 2.82
C VAL A 298 17.49 -23.22 4.30
N GLY A 299 17.68 -24.40 4.89
CA GLY A 299 18.15 -24.57 6.26
C GLY A 299 19.06 -25.79 6.38
N LEU A 300 20.03 -25.71 7.27
CA LEU A 300 21.04 -26.73 7.51
C LEU A 300 21.26 -26.83 9.02
N THR A 301 21.05 -28.01 9.57
CA THR A 301 21.34 -28.34 10.96
C THR A 301 22.39 -29.43 11.00
N ILE A 302 23.47 -29.17 11.72
CA ILE A 302 24.58 -30.13 11.92
C ILE A 302 24.73 -30.35 13.43
N ASP A 303 24.78 -31.61 13.84
CA ASP A 303 25.08 -31.98 15.23
C ASP A 303 26.55 -31.67 15.54
N GLN A 304 26.80 -30.97 16.66
CA GLN A 304 28.16 -30.59 17.06
C GLN A 304 29.03 -31.77 17.52
N GLN A 305 28.41 -32.83 18.06
CA GLN A 305 29.12 -34.02 18.52
C GLN A 305 29.39 -35.00 17.38
N ASP A 306 28.47 -35.09 16.41
CA ASP A 306 28.64 -35.93 15.22
C ASP A 306 28.35 -35.14 13.93
N PRO A 307 29.38 -34.58 13.28
CA PRO A 307 29.24 -33.79 12.05
C PRO A 307 28.59 -34.52 10.87
N ARG A 308 28.42 -35.85 10.94
CA ARG A 308 27.73 -36.65 9.92
C ARG A 308 26.21 -36.58 10.05
N LYS A 309 25.69 -36.20 11.22
CA LYS A 309 24.25 -36.04 11.45
C LYS A 309 23.83 -34.67 10.91
N ILE A 310 23.32 -34.72 9.69
CA ILE A 310 22.90 -33.55 8.94
C ILE A 310 21.40 -33.63 8.69
N THR A 311 20.68 -32.57 9.03
CA THR A 311 19.28 -32.36 8.64
C THR A 311 19.21 -31.17 7.70
N LEU A 312 18.53 -31.34 6.58
CA LEU A 312 18.35 -30.31 5.57
C LEU A 312 16.89 -29.87 5.54
N GLU A 313 16.67 -28.56 5.57
CA GLU A 313 15.40 -27.98 5.17
C GLU A 313 15.50 -27.57 3.70
N LEU A 314 14.59 -28.09 2.88
CA LEU A 314 14.59 -27.90 1.44
C LEU A 314 13.31 -27.17 1.03
N ALA A 315 13.43 -26.15 0.20
CA ALA A 315 12.28 -25.42 -0.35
C ALA A 315 12.57 -24.86 -1.74
N ASP A 316 11.52 -24.70 -2.56
CA ASP A 316 11.62 -24.05 -3.88
C ASP A 316 12.08 -22.59 -3.78
N GLN A 317 11.69 -21.91 -2.70
CA GLN A 317 12.05 -20.51 -2.43
C GLN A 317 12.44 -20.32 -0.97
N VAL A 318 13.36 -19.38 -0.74
CA VAL A 318 13.68 -18.92 0.60
C VAL A 318 12.55 -18.00 1.06
N THR A 319 11.68 -18.50 1.93
CA THR A 319 10.64 -17.68 2.56
C THR A 319 11.20 -16.99 3.79
N ILE A 320 11.08 -15.66 3.85
CA ILE A 320 11.40 -14.90 5.07
C ILE A 320 10.48 -15.38 6.21
N SER A 321 11.04 -15.48 7.42
CA SER A 321 10.31 -15.88 8.62
C SER A 321 9.02 -15.07 8.78
N SER A 322 7.93 -15.76 9.10
CA SER A 322 6.59 -15.18 9.32
C SER A 322 6.60 -14.03 10.33
N ILE A 323 7.48 -14.07 11.34
CA ILE A 323 7.64 -13.00 12.33
C ILE A 323 8.17 -11.73 11.66
N ILE A 324 9.21 -11.85 10.83
CA ILE A 324 9.82 -10.70 10.15
C ILE A 324 8.86 -10.16 9.08
N LYS A 325 8.19 -11.03 8.32
CA LYS A 325 7.11 -10.62 7.41
C LYS A 325 6.01 -9.87 8.14
N SER A 326 5.57 -10.33 9.31
CA SER A 326 4.54 -9.66 10.11
C SER A 326 5.00 -8.29 10.60
N ILE A 327 6.27 -8.14 11.00
CA ILE A 327 6.85 -6.84 11.39
C ILE A 327 6.87 -5.90 10.18
N ILE A 328 7.38 -6.36 9.03
CA ILE A 328 7.40 -5.57 7.78
C ILE A 328 5.98 -5.20 7.34
N GLU A 329 5.02 -6.13 7.42
CA GLU A 329 3.62 -5.85 7.12
C GLU A 329 3.01 -4.86 8.10
N GLN A 330 3.26 -4.97 9.40
CA GLN A 330 2.81 -3.99 10.39
C GLN A 330 3.42 -2.61 10.14
N ASP A 331 4.69 -2.53 9.78
CA ASP A 331 5.34 -1.26 9.46
C ASP A 331 4.84 -0.69 8.13
N ASN A 332 4.62 -1.53 7.12
CA ASN A 332 3.98 -1.11 5.87
C ASN A 332 2.55 -0.65 6.12
N ILE A 333 1.78 -1.33 6.98
CA ILE A 333 0.46 -0.88 7.41
C ILE A 333 0.59 0.44 8.15
N LYS A 334 1.52 0.61 9.09
CA LYS A 334 1.74 1.88 9.81
C LYS A 334 2.19 3.00 8.88
N ASN A 335 3.05 2.75 7.90
CA ASN A 335 3.51 3.72 6.91
C ASN A 335 2.40 4.10 5.93
N VAL A 336 1.65 3.11 5.42
CA VAL A 336 0.44 3.34 4.62
C VAL A 336 -0.62 4.06 5.44
N VAL A 337 -0.76 3.73 6.74
CA VAL A 337 -1.67 4.39 7.67
C VAL A 337 -1.19 5.80 7.93
N ASN A 338 0.09 6.10 8.14
CA ASN A 338 0.64 7.45 8.30
C ASN A 338 0.47 8.29 7.02
N LEU A 339 0.74 7.70 5.85
CA LEU A 339 0.43 8.30 4.53
C LEU A 339 -1.07 8.54 4.33
N ASN A 340 -1.94 7.68 4.86
CA ASN A 340 -3.40 7.85 4.84
C ASN A 340 -3.96 8.69 6.02
N GLN A 341 -3.19 8.87 7.11
CA GLN A 341 -3.52 9.56 8.36
C GLN A 341 -2.99 10.99 8.39
N LEU A 342 -2.33 11.45 7.33
CA LEU A 342 -2.53 12.82 6.87
C LEU A 342 -4.01 12.95 6.47
N TYR A 343 -4.87 13.08 7.50
CA TYR A 343 -6.31 13.24 7.46
C TYR A 343 -6.81 13.39 6.04
N ASP A 344 -7.36 12.32 5.46
CA ASP A 344 -7.89 12.33 4.09
C ASP A 344 -9.22 13.12 4.09
N VAL A 345 -9.13 14.41 4.45
CA VAL A 345 -10.14 15.45 4.35
C VAL A 345 -10.68 15.44 2.92
N ASN A 346 -9.85 15.13 1.93
CA ASN A 346 -10.25 15.03 0.54
C ASN A 346 -11.17 13.83 0.27
N ARG A 347 -10.94 12.66 0.88
CA ARG A 347 -11.89 11.52 0.85
C ARG A 347 -13.15 11.78 1.66
N ALA A 348 -13.05 12.44 2.82
CA ALA A 348 -14.21 12.85 3.61
C ALA A 348 -15.08 13.89 2.87
N ARG A 349 -14.45 14.88 2.21
CA ARG A 349 -15.11 15.86 1.33
C ARG A 349 -15.71 15.20 0.10
N ARG A 350 -15.00 14.26 -0.54
CA ARG A 350 -15.54 13.45 -1.65
C ARG A 350 -16.78 12.66 -1.21
N ASN A 351 -16.73 11.98 -0.07
CA ASN A 351 -17.89 11.27 0.49
C ASN A 351 -19.06 12.24 0.76
N THR A 352 -18.81 13.37 1.42
CA THR A 352 -19.83 14.38 1.74
C THR A 352 -20.45 14.97 0.46
N ARG A 353 -19.63 15.22 -0.57
CA ARG A 353 -20.09 15.72 -1.86
C ARG A 353 -20.92 14.68 -2.61
N THR A 354 -20.50 13.41 -2.66
CA THR A 354 -21.30 12.34 -3.26
C THR A 354 -22.64 12.16 -2.56
N VAL A 355 -22.67 12.30 -1.22
CA VAL A 355 -23.93 12.32 -0.46
C VAL A 355 -24.79 13.53 -0.83
N SER A 356 -24.20 14.72 -1.00
CA SER A 356 -24.91 15.93 -1.42
C SER A 356 -25.43 15.84 -2.86
N GLU A 357 -24.67 15.23 -3.77
CA GLU A 357 -25.07 15.01 -5.16
C GLU A 357 -26.19 13.98 -5.23
N LEU A 358 -26.11 12.88 -4.48
CA LEU A 358 -27.19 11.90 -4.33
C LEU A 358 -28.51 12.54 -3.86
N LYS A 359 -28.43 13.49 -2.92
CA LYS A 359 -29.59 14.25 -2.45
C LYS A 359 -30.26 15.03 -3.59
N ASN A 360 -29.50 15.58 -4.53
CA ASN A 360 -30.02 16.38 -5.65
C ASN A 360 -30.65 15.52 -6.77
N TYR A 361 -30.39 14.21 -6.80
CA TYR A 361 -30.99 13.29 -7.76
C TYR A 361 -32.30 12.65 -7.27
N ILE A 362 -32.74 12.97 -6.05
CA ILE A 362 -34.04 12.55 -5.54
C ILE A 362 -35.09 13.51 -6.12
N VAL A 363 -35.82 13.04 -7.12
CA VAL A 363 -36.97 13.75 -7.68
C VAL A 363 -38.15 13.54 -6.73
N ASP A 364 -38.65 14.62 -6.14
CA ASP A 364 -39.91 14.66 -5.40
C ASP A 364 -41.07 14.71 -6.42
N PRO A 365 -41.82 13.61 -6.64
CA PRO A 365 -42.90 13.57 -7.63
C PRO A 365 -44.10 14.44 -7.26
N GLU A 366 -44.24 14.84 -5.99
CA GLU A 366 -45.42 15.54 -5.45
C GLU A 366 -45.12 16.99 -5.02
N GLY A 367 -43.87 17.43 -5.10
CA GLY A 367 -43.44 18.83 -4.95
C GLY A 367 -43.57 19.45 -3.55
N ASN A 368 -44.10 18.72 -2.56
CA ASN A 368 -44.38 19.20 -1.20
C ASN A 368 -44.03 18.16 -0.11
N TYR A 369 -43.16 17.18 -0.38
CA TYR A 369 -42.92 16.06 0.55
C TYR A 369 -42.11 16.46 1.80
N TYR A 370 -41.41 17.60 1.77
CA TYR A 370 -40.43 17.98 2.80
C TYR A 370 -41.00 18.68 4.04
N THR A 371 -42.26 19.13 4.03
CA THR A 371 -42.72 20.06 5.07
C THR A 371 -43.63 19.48 6.15
N GLU A 372 -44.33 18.35 5.95
CA GLU A 372 -45.40 18.00 6.92
C GLU A 372 -45.63 16.50 7.26
N LYS A 373 -44.86 15.54 6.74
CA LYS A 373 -45.14 14.09 6.98
C LYS A 373 -44.07 13.31 7.74
N ILE A 374 -43.79 13.70 8.99
CA ILE A 374 -43.09 12.82 9.95
C ILE A 374 -44.03 12.56 11.14
N ARG A 375 -44.87 11.52 11.05
CA ARG A 375 -45.51 10.92 12.24
C ARG A 375 -44.66 9.75 12.72
N ALA A 376 -44.40 9.71 14.03
CA ALA A 376 -43.73 8.61 14.68
C ALA A 376 -44.60 7.35 14.62
N GLY A 377 -44.26 6.41 13.73
CA GLY A 377 -44.95 5.11 13.64
C GLY A 377 -44.69 4.31 12.36
N SER A 378 -44.37 4.95 11.24
CA SER A 378 -44.03 4.23 10.01
C SER A 378 -43.12 5.10 9.15
N ILE A 379 -41.82 4.81 9.22
CA ILE A 379 -40.79 5.50 8.46
C ILE A 379 -40.67 4.79 7.11
N GLU A 380 -41.35 5.32 6.08
CA GLU A 380 -40.98 5.09 4.69
C GLU A 380 -40.40 6.40 4.15
N THR A 381 -39.08 6.45 4.00
CA THR A 381 -38.36 7.58 3.40
C THR A 381 -37.45 7.08 2.29
N LEU A 382 -37.40 7.83 1.20
CA LEU A 382 -36.49 7.55 0.08
C LEU A 382 -35.01 7.76 0.47
N TYR A 383 -34.74 8.52 1.53
CA TYR A 383 -33.40 8.75 2.07
C TYR A 383 -33.46 9.19 3.54
N PHE A 384 -32.61 8.59 4.38
CA PHE A 384 -32.47 8.93 5.79
C PHE A 384 -31.01 9.29 6.09
N SER A 385 -30.72 10.57 6.32
CA SER A 385 -29.40 11.02 6.80
C SER A 385 -29.47 11.23 8.29
N ASN A 386 -28.77 10.37 9.05
CA ASN A 386 -28.67 10.52 10.50
C ASN A 386 -27.42 11.35 10.84
N GLY A 387 -27.61 12.57 11.38
CA GLY A 387 -26.53 13.47 11.81
C GLY A 387 -26.71 14.92 11.35
N ALA A 388 -26.38 15.88 12.21
CA ALA A 388 -26.50 17.31 11.91
C ALA A 388 -25.31 17.81 11.06
N LYS A 389 -25.56 18.68 10.06
CA LYS A 389 -24.47 19.26 9.22
C LYS A 389 -23.35 19.89 10.05
N ALA A 390 -23.71 20.47 11.20
CA ALA A 390 -22.80 21.09 12.16
C ALA A 390 -21.84 20.11 12.87
N THR A 391 -22.09 18.80 12.83
CA THR A 391 -21.20 17.78 13.43
C THR A 391 -20.24 17.18 12.42
N ASN A 392 -20.25 17.64 11.17
CA ASN A 392 -19.40 17.11 10.09
C ASN A 392 -18.06 17.86 10.00
N PHE A 393 -17.26 17.72 11.05
CA PHE A 393 -15.93 18.33 11.18
C PHE A 393 -14.92 17.37 11.82
N SER A 394 -13.64 17.71 11.74
CA SER A 394 -12.55 17.07 12.47
C SER A 394 -11.69 18.10 13.18
N LEU A 395 -11.03 17.68 14.25
CA LEU A 395 -10.12 18.51 15.02
C LEU A 395 -8.68 18.05 14.75
N ARG A 396 -7.81 19.01 14.42
CA ARG A 396 -6.39 18.81 14.14
C ARG A 396 -5.56 19.48 15.23
N GLY A 397 -4.72 18.71 15.90
CA GLY A 397 -3.85 19.21 16.98
C GLY A 397 -4.57 19.58 18.28
N ILE A 398 -5.86 19.24 18.42
CA ILE A 398 -6.63 19.48 19.65
C ILE A 398 -6.67 18.20 20.49
N SER A 399 -6.26 18.32 21.75
CA SER A 399 -6.39 17.28 22.78
C SER A 399 -7.35 17.74 23.87
N PHE A 400 -8.09 16.78 24.41
CA PHE A 400 -8.98 16.98 25.56
C PHE A 400 -8.39 16.23 26.75
N ASP A 401 -8.19 16.93 27.86
CA ASP A 401 -7.70 16.35 29.10
C ASP A 401 -8.73 16.57 30.21
N ALA A 402 -9.36 15.48 30.63
CA ALA A 402 -10.35 15.45 31.70
C ALA A 402 -9.66 15.07 33.00
N ASN A 403 -10.08 15.71 34.09
CA ASN A 403 -9.45 15.58 35.40
C ASN A 403 -7.98 16.04 35.37
N ALA A 404 -7.73 17.16 34.69
CA ALA A 404 -6.36 17.64 34.44
C ALA A 404 -5.59 17.79 35.76
N ALA A 405 -4.34 17.31 35.79
CA ALA A 405 -3.51 17.24 36.99
C ALA A 405 -4.11 16.43 38.17
N GLY A 406 -5.07 15.54 37.90
CA GLY A 406 -5.72 14.68 38.89
C GLY A 406 -6.92 15.33 39.59
N ASP A 407 -7.33 16.55 39.22
CA ASP A 407 -8.48 17.24 39.80
C ASP A 407 -9.75 17.00 38.97
N PRO A 408 -10.74 16.24 39.47
CA PRO A 408 -11.97 15.94 38.73
C PRO A 408 -12.88 17.15 38.45
N ALA A 409 -12.58 18.32 39.02
CA ALA A 409 -13.27 19.58 38.74
C ALA A 409 -12.65 20.37 37.58
N VAL A 410 -11.60 19.85 36.92
CA VAL A 410 -10.84 20.58 35.89
C VAL A 410 -10.84 19.83 34.55
N PHE A 411 -11.13 20.56 33.48
CA PHE A 411 -11.08 20.09 32.10
C PHE A 411 -10.30 21.07 31.23
N THR A 412 -9.36 20.58 30.43
CA THR A 412 -8.54 21.42 29.54
C THR A 412 -8.62 20.98 28.08
N ILE A 413 -8.52 21.96 27.18
CA ILE A 413 -8.52 21.79 25.72
C ILE A 413 -7.28 22.49 25.17
N SER A 414 -6.47 21.81 24.35
CA SER A 414 -5.31 22.44 23.70
C SER A 414 -5.70 23.31 22.50
N ALA A 415 -4.78 24.18 22.07
CA ALA A 415 -4.95 24.95 20.84
C ALA A 415 -4.77 24.05 19.62
N GLY A 416 -5.49 24.34 18.53
CA GLY A 416 -5.41 23.57 17.29
C GLY A 416 -6.34 24.11 16.22
N GLN A 417 -6.86 23.26 15.35
CA GLN A 417 -7.73 23.66 14.23
C GLN A 417 -8.97 22.80 14.17
N LEU A 418 -10.12 23.40 13.88
CA LEU A 418 -11.36 22.72 13.51
C LEU A 418 -11.51 22.81 11.99
N VAL A 419 -11.52 21.66 11.32
CA VAL A 419 -11.69 21.54 9.86
C VAL A 419 -13.10 21.04 9.57
N HIS A 420 -13.96 21.90 9.05
CA HIS A 420 -15.32 21.54 8.68
C HIS A 420 -15.39 20.99 7.25
N PHE A 421 -16.14 19.92 7.05
CA PHE A 421 -16.20 19.24 5.75
C PHE A 421 -17.29 19.76 4.79
N ALA A 422 -18.06 20.77 5.21
CA ALA A 422 -19.28 21.17 4.49
C ALA A 422 -19.71 22.63 4.70
N LEU A 423 -19.28 23.31 5.76
CA LEU A 423 -19.56 24.72 6.01
C LEU A 423 -18.26 25.51 5.84
N ASP A 424 -18.29 26.50 4.96
CA ASP A 424 -17.24 27.50 4.84
C ASP A 424 -17.63 28.79 5.56
N ILE A 425 -16.62 29.57 5.91
CA ILE A 425 -16.79 30.97 6.30
C ILE A 425 -16.16 31.81 5.19
N PRO A 426 -16.91 32.70 4.53
CA PRO A 426 -16.36 33.58 3.50
C PRO A 426 -15.13 34.33 4.01
N GLY A 427 -14.02 34.25 3.27
CA GLY A 427 -12.74 34.87 3.64
C GLY A 427 -11.85 34.10 4.62
N VAL A 428 -12.37 33.07 5.31
CA VAL A 428 -11.61 32.22 6.26
C VAL A 428 -11.50 30.78 5.76
N GLY A 429 -12.48 30.31 4.99
CA GLY A 429 -12.51 28.96 4.43
C GLY A 429 -13.08 27.92 5.40
N PHE A 430 -12.70 26.66 5.19
CA PHE A 430 -13.21 25.48 5.91
C PHE A 430 -12.44 25.14 7.18
N THR A 431 -11.34 25.83 7.47
CA THR A 431 -10.44 25.54 8.58
C THR A 431 -10.41 26.72 9.54
N TRP A 432 -10.76 26.49 10.80
CA TRP A 432 -10.90 27.52 11.82
C TRP A 432 -9.95 27.25 12.97
N ASN A 433 -9.13 28.23 13.33
CA ASN A 433 -8.17 28.09 14.44
C ASN A 433 -8.91 28.15 15.79
N MET A 434 -8.56 27.23 16.70
CA MET A 434 -9.14 27.09 18.02
C MET A 434 -8.07 27.40 19.08
N ALA A 435 -8.40 28.28 20.02
CA ALA A 435 -7.52 28.60 21.15
C ALA A 435 -7.63 27.56 22.26
N ALA A 436 -6.55 27.38 23.02
CA ALA A 436 -6.56 26.55 24.23
C ALA A 436 -7.51 27.12 25.28
N ARG A 437 -8.14 26.26 26.08
CA ARG A 437 -9.09 26.68 27.12
C ARG A 437 -9.10 25.73 28.30
N THR A 438 -9.22 26.30 29.49
CA THR A 438 -9.35 25.56 30.75
C THR A 438 -10.68 25.90 31.41
N PHE A 439 -11.37 24.89 31.90
CA PHE A 439 -12.61 24.98 32.65
C PHE A 439 -12.39 24.41 34.04
N THR A 440 -12.74 25.18 35.07
CA THR A 440 -12.55 24.83 36.48
C THR A 440 -13.89 24.88 37.22
N GLY A 441 -14.01 24.17 38.35
CA GLY A 441 -15.23 24.17 39.16
C GLY A 441 -16.35 23.31 38.56
N LEU A 442 -16.00 22.31 37.76
CA LEU A 442 -16.94 21.31 37.26
C LEU A 442 -17.37 20.38 38.40
N LEU A 443 -18.64 19.97 38.40
CA LEU A 443 -19.17 19.02 39.38
C LEU A 443 -18.84 17.58 38.94
N PRO A 444 -18.05 16.79 39.71
CA PRO A 444 -17.53 15.48 39.29
C PRO A 444 -18.58 14.42 38.90
N ALA A 445 -19.83 14.60 39.30
CA ALA A 445 -20.94 13.66 39.00
C ALA A 445 -21.93 14.21 37.95
N SER A 446 -21.64 15.36 37.33
CA SER A 446 -22.49 15.99 36.31
C SER A 446 -21.94 15.76 34.91
N SER A 447 -22.83 15.61 33.94
CA SER A 447 -22.47 15.51 32.53
C SER A 447 -22.40 16.90 31.90
N TYR A 448 -21.32 17.18 31.16
CA TYR A 448 -21.12 18.44 30.46
C TYR A 448 -20.98 18.19 28.95
N TYR A 449 -21.46 19.13 28.15
CA TYR A 449 -21.30 19.13 26.69
C TYR A 449 -20.35 20.25 26.28
N VAL A 450 -19.44 19.94 25.37
CA VAL A 450 -18.48 20.91 24.82
C VAL A 450 -18.92 21.27 23.40
N TYR A 451 -19.11 22.58 23.17
CA TYR A 451 -19.48 23.10 21.86
C TYR A 451 -18.43 24.09 21.37
N ALA A 452 -18.05 23.96 20.10
CA ALA A 452 -17.30 25.00 19.40
C ALA A 452 -18.29 26.05 18.85
N ARG A 453 -18.24 27.27 19.38
CA ARG A 453 -18.99 28.40 18.83
C ARG A 453 -18.11 29.12 17.82
N VAL A 454 -18.55 29.16 16.57
CA VAL A 454 -17.80 29.74 15.46
C VAL A 454 -18.62 30.92 14.91
N SER A 455 -18.02 32.12 14.86
CA SER A 455 -18.71 33.30 14.32
C SER A 455 -18.92 33.14 12.82
N ARG A 456 -20.05 33.60 12.29
CA ARG A 456 -20.33 33.58 10.84
C ARG A 456 -19.71 34.76 10.08
N SER A 457 -19.12 35.69 10.81
CA SER A 457 -18.38 36.88 10.37
C SER A 457 -17.83 37.59 11.61
#